data_AF-A0A5C6QWL4-F1
#
_entry.id   AF-A0A5C6QWL4-F1
#
_cell.length_a   1.000
_cell.length_b   1.000
_cell.length_c   1.000
_cell.angle_alpha   90.00
_cell.angle_beta   90.00
_cell.angle_gamma   90.00
#
_symmetry.space_group_name_H-M   'P 1'
#
loop_
_entity.id
_entity.type
_entity.pdbx_description
1 polymer ?
#
loop_
_entity_poly.entity_id
_entity_poly.type
_entity_poly.pdbx_seq_one_letter_code
_entity_poly.pdbx_strand_id
1 'polypeptide(L)'
;MTVKKLAQRLFFIKPLLNFAFVAGLVFIAILLLNGSIAEQNSYGIPSLLLATWSLLLSAILGLLVNTPNTDDIPKGWFAQMKNRLAKSVFTLAAIVFILISLALLYATIKLLTL
;
A
#
# COMPACT_ATOMS: atom_id res chain seq x y z
N MET A 1 -7.29 -2.71 20.39
CA MET A 1 -7.77 -3.23 19.08
C MET A 1 -6.53 -3.66 18.29
N THR A 2 -6.36 -4.95 17.98
CA THR A 2 -5.17 -5.41 17.23
C THR A 2 -5.23 -4.90 15.79
N VAL A 3 -4.09 -4.42 15.26
CA VAL A 3 -3.95 -3.91 13.88
C VAL A 3 -4.51 -4.90 12.84
N LYS A 4 -4.35 -6.20 13.09
CA LYS A 4 -4.94 -7.28 12.31
C LYS A 4 -6.47 -7.25 12.25
N LYS A 5 -7.17 -7.01 13.37
CA LYS A 5 -8.65 -6.91 13.39
C LYS A 5 -9.14 -5.71 12.60
N LEU A 6 -8.41 -4.61 12.63
CA LEU A 6 -8.71 -3.43 11.81
C LEU A 6 -8.51 -3.76 10.32
N ALA A 7 -7.39 -4.38 9.95
CA ALA A 7 -7.11 -4.77 8.56
C ALA A 7 -8.16 -5.76 8.02
N GLN A 8 -8.60 -6.73 8.82
CA GLN A 8 -9.67 -7.66 8.44
C GLN A 8 -10.99 -6.94 8.16
N ARG A 9 -11.35 -5.95 8.98
CA ARG A 9 -12.55 -5.12 8.76
C ARG A 9 -12.42 -4.22 7.54
N LEU A 10 -11.22 -3.76 7.20
CA LEU A 10 -10.97 -2.89 6.05
C LEU A 10 -10.67 -3.66 4.75
N PHE A 11 -10.54 -4.99 4.82
CA PHE A 11 -10.15 -5.81 3.67
C PHE A 11 -11.16 -5.74 2.53
N PHE A 12 -12.44 -5.48 2.80
CA PHE A 12 -13.46 -5.28 1.76
C PHE A 12 -13.17 -4.09 0.84
N ILE A 13 -12.33 -3.13 1.27
CA ILE A 13 -11.93 -1.96 0.49
C ILE A 13 -10.81 -2.32 -0.51
N LYS A 14 -10.11 -3.45 -0.32
CA LYS A 14 -8.99 -3.87 -1.16
C LYS A 14 -9.33 -3.92 -2.67
N PRO A 15 -10.48 -4.46 -3.12
CA PRO A 15 -10.88 -4.41 -4.53
C PRO A 15 -11.03 -2.98 -5.05
N LEU A 16 -11.59 -2.07 -4.23
CA LEU A 16 -11.74 -0.66 -4.59
C LEU A 16 -10.38 0.04 -4.71
N LEU A 17 -9.43 -0.26 -3.82
CA LEU A 17 -8.06 0.25 -3.91
C LEU A 17 -7.34 -0.25 -5.17
N ASN A 18 -7.49 -1.54 -5.49
CA ASN A 18 -6.94 -2.09 -6.73
C ASN A 18 -7.58 -1.47 -7.97
N PHE A 19 -8.90 -1.25 -7.93
CA PHE A 19 -9.61 -0.56 -9.00
C PHE A 19 -9.09 0.88 -9.17
N ALA A 20 -8.96 1.63 -8.09
CA ALA A 20 -8.42 2.99 -8.11
C ALA A 20 -6.98 3.04 -8.65
N PHE A 21 -6.14 2.06 -8.29
CA PHE A 21 -4.80 1.91 -8.86
C PHE A 21 -4.84 1.70 -10.38
N VAL A 22 -5.62 0.71 -10.85
CA VAL A 22 -5.73 0.41 -12.29
C VAL A 22 -6.33 1.60 -13.05
N ALA A 23 -7.38 2.23 -12.53
CA ALA A 23 -8.00 3.42 -13.11
C ALA A 23 -7.00 4.58 -13.20
N GLY A 24 -6.19 4.80 -12.16
CA GLY A 24 -5.12 5.80 -12.16
C GLY A 24 -4.07 5.53 -13.24
N LEU A 25 -3.63 4.29 -13.40
CA LEU A 25 -2.68 3.91 -14.46
C LEU A 25 -3.27 4.09 -15.86
N VAL A 26 -4.52 3.67 -16.07
CA VAL A 26 -5.21 3.85 -17.35
C VAL A 26 -5.36 5.34 -17.67
N PHE A 27 -5.70 6.15 -16.68
CA PHE A 27 -5.82 7.60 -16.86
C PHE A 27 -4.48 8.26 -17.20
N ILE A 28 -3.38 7.86 -16.54
CA ILE A 28 -2.03 8.30 -16.91
C ILE A 28 -1.69 7.89 -18.34
N ALA A 29 -2.00 6.66 -18.75
CA ALA A 29 -1.76 6.21 -20.12
C ALA A 29 -2.55 7.05 -21.14
N ILE A 30 -3.82 7.36 -20.84
CA ILE A 30 -4.64 8.24 -21.68
C ILE A 30 -4.04 9.65 -21.75
N LEU A 31 -3.60 10.22 -20.63
CA LEU A 31 -2.95 11.54 -20.58
C LEU A 31 -1.67 11.57 -21.41
N LEU A 32 -0.85 10.52 -21.35
CA LEU A 32 0.39 10.47 -22.12
C LEU A 32 0.15 10.30 -23.63
N LEU A 33 -0.89 9.58 -24.01
CA LEU A 33 -1.22 9.32 -25.42
C LEU A 33 -2.01 10.46 -26.08
N ASN A 34 -2.92 11.09 -25.34
CA ASN A 34 -3.91 12.03 -25.89
C ASN A 34 -3.91 13.41 -25.22
N GLY A 35 -3.27 13.56 -24.06
CA GLY A 35 -3.29 14.80 -23.30
C GLY A 35 -2.24 15.80 -23.79
N SER A 36 -2.58 17.08 -23.70
CA SER A 36 -1.62 18.17 -23.93
C SER A 36 -0.54 18.20 -22.83
N ILE A 37 0.59 18.85 -23.10
CA ILE A 37 1.66 19.04 -22.11
C ILE A 37 1.14 19.72 -20.84
N ALA A 38 0.21 20.67 -20.99
CA ALA A 38 -0.42 21.34 -19.85
C ALA A 38 -1.23 20.36 -18.99
N GLU A 39 -2.07 19.52 -19.61
CA GLU A 39 -2.87 18.52 -18.89
C GLU A 39 -2.00 17.44 -18.25
N GLN A 40 -0.95 16.99 -18.93
CA GLN A 40 0.00 16.04 -18.37
C GLN A 40 0.67 16.60 -17.10
N ASN A 41 1.08 17.87 -17.13
CA ASN A 41 1.68 18.53 -15.97
C ASN A 41 0.67 18.74 -14.83
N SER A 42 -0.58 19.09 -15.15
CA SER A 42 -1.61 19.31 -14.12
C SER A 42 -2.12 18.02 -13.49
N TYR A 43 -2.27 16.94 -14.25
CA TYR A 43 -2.96 15.74 -13.79
C TYR A 43 -2.08 14.49 -13.66
N GLY A 44 -0.89 14.46 -14.27
CA GLY A 44 0.01 13.31 -14.24
C GLY A 44 0.49 12.99 -12.81
N ILE A 45 0.98 14.00 -12.10
CA ILE A 45 1.48 13.85 -10.72
C ILE A 45 0.36 13.43 -9.75
N PRO A 46 -0.81 14.12 -9.69
CA PRO A 46 -1.91 13.69 -8.83
C PRO A 46 -2.40 12.27 -9.09
N SER A 47 -2.48 11.87 -10.38
CA SER A 47 -2.94 10.54 -10.76
C SER A 47 -1.95 9.45 -10.36
N LEU A 48 -0.65 9.72 -10.53
CA LEU A 48 0.43 8.81 -10.08
C LEU A 48 0.40 8.66 -8.55
N LEU A 49 0.16 9.75 -7.84
CA LEU A 49 0.02 9.76 -6.39
C LEU A 49 -1.16 8.91 -5.94
N LEU A 50 -2.34 9.11 -6.51
CA LEU A 50 -3.54 8.33 -6.20
C LEU A 50 -3.33 6.84 -6.48
N ALA A 51 -2.71 6.50 -7.61
CA ALA A 51 -2.39 5.11 -7.95
C ALA A 51 -1.42 4.50 -6.92
N THR A 52 -0.34 5.21 -6.59
CA THR A 52 0.69 4.73 -5.65
C THR A 52 0.11 4.52 -4.25
N TRP A 53 -0.67 5.48 -3.73
CA TRP A 53 -1.34 5.36 -2.44
C TRP A 53 -2.33 4.19 -2.40
N SER A 54 -3.08 3.99 -3.48
CA SER A 54 -4.07 2.91 -3.57
C SER A 54 -3.38 1.53 -3.57
N LEU A 55 -2.30 1.38 -4.34
CA LEU A 55 -1.49 0.16 -4.36
C LEU A 55 -0.88 -0.13 -2.99
N LEU A 56 -0.30 0.89 -2.37
CA LEU A 56 0.30 0.80 -1.05
C LEU A 56 -0.74 0.33 -0.01
N LEU A 57 -1.88 1.02 0.10
CA LEU A 57 -2.94 0.65 1.04
C LEU A 57 -3.47 -0.77 0.79
N SER A 58 -3.60 -1.18 -0.47
CA SER A 58 -4.01 -2.55 -0.83
C SER A 58 -2.98 -3.59 -0.38
N ALA A 59 -1.69 -3.30 -0.59
CA ALA A 59 -0.59 -4.17 -0.21
C ALA A 59 -0.51 -4.36 1.31
N ILE A 60 -0.58 -3.27 2.10
CA ILE A 60 -0.53 -3.37 3.56
C ILE A 60 -1.76 -4.06 4.14
N LEU A 61 -2.96 -3.84 3.58
CA LEU A 61 -4.16 -4.57 4.00
C LEU A 61 -4.02 -6.08 3.75
N GLY A 62 -3.51 -6.47 2.58
CA GLY A 62 -3.23 -7.87 2.27
C GLY A 62 -2.18 -8.49 3.21
N LEU A 63 -1.15 -7.72 3.55
CA LEU A 63 -0.08 -8.13 4.44
C LEU A 63 -0.62 -8.31 5.89
N LEU A 64 -1.33 -7.33 6.43
CA LEU A 64 -1.85 -7.35 7.79
C LEU A 64 -2.92 -8.43 8.03
N VAL A 65 -3.78 -8.71 7.04
CA VAL A 65 -4.79 -9.77 7.15
C VAL A 65 -4.16 -11.16 7.23
N ASN A 66 -3.08 -11.38 6.48
CA ASN A 66 -2.38 -12.66 6.40
C ASN A 66 -1.30 -12.85 7.48
N THR A 67 -1.11 -11.89 8.38
CA THR A 67 -0.13 -12.00 9.47
C THR A 67 -0.50 -13.20 10.38
N PRO A 68 0.45 -14.08 10.74
CA PRO A 68 0.19 -15.25 11.58
C PRO A 68 -0.51 -14.89 12.90
N ASN A 69 -1.50 -15.69 13.32
CA ASN A 69 -2.14 -15.53 14.61
C ASN A 69 -1.15 -15.84 15.74
N THR A 70 -1.26 -15.09 16.84
CA THR A 70 -0.41 -15.30 18.03
C THR A 70 -0.94 -16.42 18.92
N ASP A 71 -2.20 -16.83 18.73
CA ASP A 71 -2.91 -17.75 19.62
C ASP A 71 -2.64 -19.22 19.27
N ASP A 72 -2.12 -19.50 18.07
CA ASP A 72 -1.68 -20.83 17.68
C ASP A 72 -0.23 -21.03 18.13
N ILE A 73 -0.03 -21.66 19.30
CA ILE A 73 1.30 -22.07 19.77
C ILE A 73 1.82 -23.15 18.81
N PRO A 74 2.84 -22.88 17.97
CA PRO A 74 3.30 -23.86 17.01
C PRO A 74 3.99 -25.01 17.76
N LYS A 75 3.55 -26.25 17.54
CA LYS A 75 4.25 -27.43 18.09
C LYS A 75 5.56 -27.65 17.31
N GLY A 76 6.70 -27.45 17.97
CA GLY A 76 8.04 -27.73 17.44
C GLY A 76 8.93 -26.49 17.26
N TRP A 77 10.24 -26.66 17.50
CA TRP A 77 11.25 -25.58 17.43
C TRP A 77 11.33 -24.93 16.04
N PHE A 78 11.25 -25.73 14.97
CA PHE A 78 11.23 -25.22 13.59
C PHE A 78 9.97 -24.38 13.28
N ALA A 79 8.81 -24.80 13.79
CA ALA A 79 7.56 -24.09 13.62
C ALA A 79 7.56 -22.74 14.38
N GLN A 80 8.16 -22.70 15.57
CA GLN A 80 8.40 -21.45 16.31
C GLN A 80 9.34 -20.50 15.57
N MET A 81 10.44 -21.01 15.00
CA MET A 81 11.39 -20.20 14.25
C MET A 81 10.74 -19.59 13.00
N LYS A 82 9.99 -20.38 12.23
CA LYS A 82 9.22 -19.91 11.07
C LYS A 82 8.21 -18.82 11.45
N ASN A 83 7.49 -18.98 12.56
CA ASN A 83 6.51 -17.99 13.04
C ASN A 83 7.18 -16.67 13.42
N ARG A 84 8.34 -16.72 14.10
CA ARG A 84 9.14 -15.52 14.43
C ARG A 84 9.62 -14.80 13.17
N LEU A 85 10.16 -15.54 12.20
CA LEU A 85 10.62 -14.99 10.91
C LEU A 85 9.48 -14.32 10.15
N ALA A 86 8.34 -14.98 10.04
CA ALA A 86 7.15 -14.41 9.41
C ALA A 86 6.76 -13.09 10.09
N LYS A 87 6.62 -13.06 11.42
CA LYS A 87 6.32 -11.83 12.17
C LYS A 87 7.33 -10.71 11.90
N SER A 88 8.63 -11.01 11.91
CA SER A 88 9.66 -10.02 11.61
C SER A 88 9.53 -9.45 10.20
N VAL A 89 9.23 -10.28 9.20
CA VAL A 89 8.98 -9.83 7.82
C VAL A 89 7.74 -8.94 7.75
N PHE A 90 6.64 -9.29 8.43
CA PHE A 90 5.44 -8.45 8.49
C PHE A 90 5.73 -7.08 9.16
N THR A 91 6.47 -7.07 10.26
CA THR A 91 6.88 -5.82 10.93
C THR A 91 7.79 -4.97 10.06
N LEU A 92 8.77 -5.58 9.40
CA LEU A 92 9.71 -4.88 8.53
C LEU A 92 8.98 -4.28 7.31
N ALA A 93 8.05 -5.02 6.72
CA ALA A 93 7.20 -4.51 5.65
C ALA A 93 6.33 -3.33 6.10
N ALA A 94 5.79 -3.36 7.33
CA ALA A 94 5.04 -2.23 7.88
C ALA A 94 5.93 -0.99 8.11
N ILE A 95 7.17 -1.18 8.56
CA ILE A 95 8.14 -0.07 8.72
C ILE A 95 8.49 0.53 7.36
N VAL A 96 8.85 -0.30 6.39
CA VAL A 96 9.13 0.14 5.00
C VAL A 96 7.95 0.89 4.44
N PHE A 97 6.73 0.42 4.69
CA PHE A 97 5.51 1.08 4.29
C PHE A 97 5.35 2.49 4.88
N ILE A 98 5.62 2.65 6.18
CA ILE A 98 5.58 3.96 6.86
C ILE A 98 6.63 4.90 6.24
N LEU A 99 7.85 4.41 6.00
CA LEU A 99 8.91 5.20 5.40
C LEU A 99 8.55 5.65 3.97
N ILE A 100 8.02 4.74 3.15
CA ILE A 100 7.56 5.06 1.79
C ILE A 100 6.39 6.07 1.84
N SER A 101 5.45 5.89 2.77
CA SER A 101 4.32 6.80 2.95
C SER A 101 4.78 8.21 3.36
N LEU A 102 5.78 8.32 4.25
CA LEU A 102 6.38 9.60 4.64
C LEU A 102 7.15 10.24 3.49
N ALA A 103 7.93 9.45 2.75
CA ALA A 103 8.66 9.93 1.57
C ALA A 103 7.70 10.43 0.48
N LEU A 104 6.60 9.71 0.24
CA LEU A 104 5.53 10.13 -0.66
C LEU A 104 4.83 11.39 -0.16
N LEU A 105 4.52 11.47 1.13
CA LEU A 105 3.90 12.67 1.71
C LEU A 105 4.80 13.89 1.55
N TYR A 106 6.11 13.75 1.84
CA TYR A 106 7.09 14.80 1.60
C TYR A 106 7.18 15.18 0.11
N ALA A 107 7.24 14.20 -0.79
CA ALA A 107 7.26 14.44 -2.23
C ALA A 107 5.98 15.14 -2.69
N THR A 108 4.82 14.74 -2.18
CA THR A 108 3.51 15.33 -2.49
C THR A 108 3.48 16.79 -2.07
N ILE A 109 3.86 17.09 -0.82
CA ILE A 109 3.91 18.46 -0.32
C ILE A 109 4.85 19.28 -1.19
N LYS A 110 6.08 18.79 -1.42
CA LYS A 110 7.07 19.50 -2.21
C LYS A 110 6.59 19.78 -3.63
N LEU A 111 5.94 18.81 -4.29
CA LEU A 111 5.42 18.95 -5.64
C LEU A 111 4.19 19.85 -5.73
N LEU A 112 3.34 19.90 -4.69
CA LEU A 112 2.17 20.79 -4.65
C LEU A 112 2.49 22.23 -4.24
N THR A 113 3.61 22.43 -3.53
CA THR A 113 4.09 23.76 -3.13
C THR A 113 5.07 24.38 -4.13
N LEU A 114 5.39 23.67 -5.21
CA LEU A 114 6.24 24.13 -6.32
C LEU A 114 5.38 24.77 -7.41
#